data_AF-A0AAW6F2N1-F1
#
_entry.id   AF-A0AAW6F2N1-F1
#
_cell.length_a   1.000
_cell.length_b   1.000
_cell.length_c   1.000
_cell.angle_alpha   90.00
_cell.angle_beta   90.00
_cell.angle_gamma   90.00
#
_symmetry.space_group_name_H-M   'P 1'
#
loop_
_entity.id
_entity.type
_entity.pdbx_description
1 polymer ?
#
loop_
_entity_poly.entity_id
_entity_poly.type
_entity_poly.pdbx_seq_one_letter_code
_entity_poly.pdbx_strand_id
1 'polypeptide(L)'
;AEISLDYEGTYKGVLPAADCPGIETILTLNPDKTFTLHSVYIDRNSSSDGEGTYTVKEDLLTLQEKGGELSYYHVGENCLRKLDMDKKEMTGELAEDYILKKE
;
A
#
# COMPACT_ATOMS: atom_id res chain seq x y z
N ALA A 1 -6.22 24.20 7.56
CA ALA A 1 -5.36 23.92 6.41
C ALA A 1 -4.87 22.50 6.59
N GLU A 2 -5.55 21.55 5.97
CA GLU A 2 -5.05 20.18 5.90
C GLU A 2 -3.78 20.25 5.06
N ILE A 3 -2.65 20.10 5.74
CA ILE A 3 -1.34 19.93 5.16
C ILE A 3 -1.39 18.61 4.39
N SER A 4 -1.88 18.66 3.15
CA SER A 4 -1.82 17.55 2.21
C SER A 4 -0.35 17.31 1.88
N LEU A 5 0.30 16.40 2.62
CA LEU A 5 1.37 15.63 1.99
C LEU A 5 0.80 15.16 0.65
N ASP A 6 1.53 15.33 -0.45
CA ASP A 6 1.09 14.91 -1.79
C ASP A 6 1.13 13.36 -1.89
N TYR A 7 0.31 12.71 -1.06
CA TYR A 7 0.14 11.28 -0.98
C TYR A 7 -0.80 10.76 -2.07
N GLU A 8 -1.49 11.65 -2.77
CA GLU A 8 -2.37 11.28 -3.87
C GLU A 8 -1.52 10.91 -5.08
N GLY A 9 -1.91 9.84 -5.78
CA GLY A 9 -1.16 9.32 -6.91
C GLY A 9 -1.09 7.79 -6.92
N THR A 10 -0.31 7.28 -7.87
CA THR A 10 -0.14 5.84 -8.07
C THR A 10 1.19 5.38 -7.52
N TYR A 11 1.13 4.40 -6.64
CA TYR A 11 2.27 3.75 -6.02
C TYR A 11 2.41 2.35 -6.57
N LYS A 12 3.62 1.97 -6.93
CA LYS A 12 3.95 0.65 -7.44
C LYS A 12 5.11 0.07 -6.66
N GLY A 13 5.03 -1.22 -6.38
CA GLY A 13 6.12 -1.97 -5.77
C GLY A 13 5.89 -3.45 -5.90
N VAL A 14 6.94 -4.24 -5.74
CA VAL A 14 6.85 -5.70 -5.80
C VAL A 14 7.05 -6.22 -4.39
N LEU A 15 5.97 -6.69 -3.78
CA LEU A 15 6.03 -7.28 -2.44
C LEU A 15 6.58 -8.70 -2.54
N PRO A 16 7.48 -9.11 -1.63
CA PRO A 16 8.02 -10.46 -1.64
C PRO A 16 6.93 -11.42 -1.15
N ALA A 17 6.76 -12.54 -1.85
CA ALA A 17 5.86 -13.61 -1.42
C ALA A 17 6.69 -14.84 -1.03
N ALA A 18 6.27 -15.56 0.00
CA ALA A 18 6.96 -16.78 0.42
C ALA A 18 6.89 -17.88 -0.66
N ASP A 19 5.81 -17.88 -1.46
CA ASP A 19 5.47 -18.92 -2.43
C ASP A 19 5.61 -18.47 -3.89
N CYS A 20 5.93 -17.20 -4.15
CA CYS A 20 6.08 -16.64 -5.50
C CYS A 20 7.25 -15.65 -5.52
N PRO A 21 7.91 -15.44 -6.67
CA PRO A 21 9.03 -14.51 -6.77
C PRO A 21 8.67 -13.07 -6.39
N GLY A 22 7.39 -12.71 -6.47
CA GLY A 22 6.86 -11.44 -5.96
C GLY A 22 5.40 -11.21 -6.34
N ILE A 23 4.80 -10.21 -5.72
CA ILE A 23 3.45 -9.72 -6.00
C ILE A 23 3.55 -8.25 -6.37
N GLU A 24 3.38 -7.95 -7.66
CA GLU A 24 3.34 -6.57 -8.13
C GLU A 24 2.08 -5.90 -7.59
N THR A 25 2.26 -4.92 -6.73
CA THR A 25 1.21 -4.20 -6.02
C THR A 25 1.17 -2.78 -6.54
N ILE A 26 0.01 -2.39 -7.08
CA ILE A 26 -0.27 -1.07 -7.62
C ILE A 26 -1.37 -0.46 -6.75
N LEU A 27 -1.04 0.54 -5.95
CA LEU A 27 -1.97 1.25 -5.08
C LEU A 27 -2.18 2.66 -5.62
N THR A 28 -3.40 2.99 -6.02
CA THR A 28 -3.74 4.36 -6.45
C THR A 28 -4.61 5.03 -5.38
N LEU A 29 -4.15 6.17 -4.88
CA LEU A 29 -4.84 7.00 -3.90
C LEU A 29 -5.54 8.16 -4.62
N ASN A 30 -6.87 8.20 -4.57
CA ASN A 30 -7.70 9.21 -5.22
C ASN A 30 -8.06 10.36 -4.27
N PRO A 31 -8.21 11.61 -4.79
CA PRO A 31 -8.63 12.79 -4.01
C PRO A 31 -9.94 12.61 -3.22
N ASP A 32 -10.81 11.72 -3.69
CA ASP A 32 -12.11 11.42 -3.07
C ASP A 32 -12.00 10.55 -1.81
N LYS A 33 -10.77 10.32 -1.28
CA LYS A 33 -10.48 9.43 -0.15
C LYS A 33 -10.79 7.96 -0.44
N THR A 34 -10.74 7.59 -1.71
CA THR A 34 -10.92 6.21 -2.20
C THR A 34 -9.62 5.69 -2.79
N PHE A 35 -9.36 4.40 -2.66
CA PHE A 35 -8.18 3.79 -3.26
C PHE A 35 -8.54 2.58 -4.10
N THR A 36 -7.67 2.29 -5.07
CA THR A 36 -7.68 1.04 -5.82
C THR A 36 -6.34 0.35 -5.63
N LEU A 37 -6.40 -0.92 -5.28
CA LEU A 37 -5.27 -1.82 -5.09
C LEU A 37 -5.33 -2.86 -6.18
N HIS A 38 -4.24 -3.06 -6.90
CA HIS A 38 -4.13 -4.12 -7.90
C HIS A 38 -2.91 -4.95 -7.56
N SER A 39 -3.13 -6.22 -7.24
CA SER A 39 -2.10 -7.16 -6.84
C SER A 39 -1.95 -8.24 -7.91
N VAL A 40 -0.82 -8.29 -8.59
CA VAL A 40 -0.53 -9.26 -9.66
C VAL A 40 0.52 -10.24 -9.16
N TYR A 41 0.14 -11.51 -9.07
CA TYR A 41 1.04 -12.57 -8.62
C TYR A 41 1.96 -12.96 -9.79
N ILE A 42 3.25 -12.63 -9.67
CA ILE A 42 4.26 -13.06 -10.62
C ILE A 42 4.32 -14.59 -10.58
N ASP A 43 4.36 -15.24 -11.75
CA ASP A 43 4.33 -16.71 -11.94
C ASP A 43 2.96 -17.39 -11.79
N ARG A 44 1.96 -16.75 -11.17
CA ARG A 44 0.62 -17.36 -10.97
C ARG A 44 -0.44 -16.98 -12.01
N ASN A 45 -0.13 -16.09 -12.96
CA ASN A 45 -1.08 -15.51 -13.94
C ASN A 45 -2.44 -15.18 -13.31
N SER A 46 -2.39 -14.63 -12.09
CA SER A 46 -3.55 -14.32 -11.28
C SER A 46 -3.37 -12.91 -10.75
N SER A 47 -4.43 -12.13 -10.80
CA SER A 47 -4.48 -10.77 -10.29
C SER A 47 -5.68 -10.64 -9.36
N SER A 48 -5.54 -9.81 -8.34
CA SER A 48 -6.60 -9.45 -7.43
C SER A 48 -6.72 -7.93 -7.37
N ASP A 49 -7.90 -7.43 -7.67
CA ASP A 49 -8.28 -6.04 -7.47
C ASP A 49 -8.98 -5.86 -6.12
N GLY A 50 -8.59 -4.82 -5.42
CA GLY A 50 -9.17 -4.35 -4.17
C GLY A 50 -9.55 -2.89 -4.33
N GLU A 51 -10.68 -2.50 -3.74
CA GLU A 51 -11.13 -1.12 -3.71
C GLU A 51 -11.73 -0.80 -2.35
N GLY A 52 -11.61 0.46 -1.95
CA GLY A 52 -12.02 0.88 -0.63
C GLY A 52 -11.81 2.36 -0.38
N THR A 53 -11.87 2.71 0.90
CA THR A 53 -11.64 4.08 1.38
C THR A 53 -10.35 4.13 2.18
N TYR A 54 -9.72 5.30 2.23
CA TYR A 54 -8.53 5.48 3.04
C TYR A 54 -8.59 6.73 3.90
N THR A 55 -7.82 6.71 4.98
CA THR A 55 -7.68 7.84 5.90
C THR A 55 -6.21 8.07 6.20
N VAL A 56 -5.75 9.32 6.11
CA VAL A 56 -4.38 9.69 6.48
C VAL A 56 -4.42 10.52 7.77
N LYS A 57 -3.61 10.15 8.76
CA LYS A 57 -3.41 10.89 10.01
C LYS A 57 -1.94 10.89 10.38
N GLU A 58 -1.30 12.07 10.50
CA GLU A 58 0.10 12.17 10.95
C GLU A 58 1.02 11.15 10.23
N ASP A 59 0.96 11.14 8.89
CA ASP A 59 1.74 10.25 8.02
C ASP A 59 1.37 8.75 8.11
N LEU A 60 0.32 8.39 8.86
CA LEU A 60 -0.27 7.05 8.87
C LEU A 60 -1.45 6.97 7.90
N LEU A 61 -1.25 6.26 6.79
CA LEU A 61 -2.28 5.88 5.83
C LEU A 61 -2.96 4.59 6.31
N THR A 62 -4.27 4.65 6.53
CA THR A 62 -5.13 3.50 6.83
C THR A 62 -6.00 3.23 5.62
N LEU A 63 -5.78 2.10 4.96
CA LEU A 63 -6.64 1.59 3.90
C LEU A 63 -7.71 0.69 4.50
N GLN A 64 -8.96 0.90 4.09
CA GLN A 64 -10.10 0.09 4.46
C GLN A 64 -10.72 -0.46 3.19
N GLU A 65 -10.49 -1.75 2.94
CA GLU A 65 -11.09 -2.45 1.80
C GLU A 65 -12.59 -2.72 2.04
N LYS A 66 -13.36 -2.84 0.97
CA LYS A 66 -14.78 -3.20 1.06
C LYS A 66 -15.02 -4.55 1.76
N GLY A 67 -14.03 -5.44 1.79
CA GLY A 67 -14.07 -6.71 2.53
C GLY A 67 -13.95 -6.57 4.05
N GLY A 68 -13.67 -5.38 4.56
CA GLY A 68 -13.41 -5.13 5.99
C GLY A 68 -11.95 -5.38 6.40
N GLU A 69 -11.08 -5.71 5.45
CA GLU A 69 -9.63 -5.75 5.67
C GLU A 69 -9.08 -4.34 5.83
N LEU A 70 -8.29 -4.16 6.89
CA LEU A 70 -7.59 -2.93 7.21
C LEU A 70 -6.11 -3.13 6.94
N SER A 71 -5.52 -2.24 6.17
CA SER A 71 -4.08 -2.20 5.96
C SER A 71 -3.53 -0.84 6.38
N TYR A 72 -2.36 -0.86 7.02
CA TYR A 72 -1.70 0.35 7.49
C TYR A 72 -0.42 0.57 6.69
N TYR A 73 -0.16 1.82 6.32
CA TYR A 73 1.03 2.24 5.60
C TYR A 73 1.55 3.54 6.20
N HIS A 74 2.86 3.70 6.19
CA HIS A 74 3.51 4.96 6.50
C HIS A 74 3.74 5.73 5.21
N VAL A 75 3.23 6.95 5.16
CA VAL A 75 3.39 7.88 4.04
C VAL A 75 4.73 8.58 4.18
N GLY A 76 5.66 8.22 3.30
CA GLY A 76 6.92 8.92 3.13
C GLY A 76 6.89 9.85 1.91
N GLU A 77 8.02 10.48 1.66
CA GLU A 77 8.21 11.34 0.50
C GLU A 77 8.23 10.49 -0.79
N ASN A 78 7.12 10.49 -1.53
CA ASN A 78 6.92 9.65 -2.73
C ASN A 78 7.03 8.13 -2.49
N CYS A 79 6.83 7.66 -1.26
CA CYS A 79 6.93 6.25 -0.89
C CYS A 79 5.81 5.89 0.09
N LEU A 80 5.31 4.66 0.05
CA LEU A 80 4.44 4.09 1.06
C LEU A 80 5.09 2.84 1.62
N ARG A 81 5.33 2.79 2.92
CA ARG A 81 5.89 1.62 3.60
C ARG A 81 4.79 0.87 4.32
N LYS A 82 4.58 -0.40 3.99
CA LYS A 82 3.56 -1.22 4.66
C LYS A 82 3.92 -1.39 6.13
N LEU A 83 2.94 -1.18 7.00
CA LEU A 83 3.02 -1.40 8.43
C LEU A 83 2.26 -2.68 8.80
N ASP A 84 2.62 -3.24 9.94
CA ASP A 84 1.90 -4.37 10.54
C ASP A 84 0.55 -3.92 11.16
N MET A 85 -0.26 -4.88 11.63
CA MET A 85 -1.53 -4.62 12.32
C MET A 85 -1.35 -3.76 13.58
N ASP A 86 -0.18 -3.82 14.21
CA ASP A 86 0.23 -2.96 15.33
C ASP A 86 0.65 -1.54 14.91
N LYS A 87 0.54 -1.19 13.61
CA LYS A 87 1.02 0.08 13.02
C LYS A 87 2.52 0.28 13.21
N LYS A 88 3.26 -0.81 13.39
CA LYS A 88 4.72 -0.81 13.46
C LYS A 88 5.29 -1.11 12.10
N GLU A 89 6.43 -0.50 11.81
CA GLU A 89 7.18 -0.83 10.61
C GLU A 89 7.55 -2.31 10.65
N MET A 90 7.41 -3.00 9.51
CA MET A 90 8.04 -4.30 9.35
C MET A 90 9.53 -4.11 9.63
N THR A 91 10.07 -4.95 10.52
CA THR A 91 11.49 -4.95 10.89
C THR A 91 12.10 -6.26 10.40
N GLY A 92 13.34 -6.19 9.90
CA GLY A 92 14.04 -7.34 9.30
C GLY A 92 14.46 -7.07 7.86
N GLU A 93 15.01 -8.10 7.22
CA GLU A 93 15.58 -8.00 5.86
C GLU A 93 14.52 -7.71 4.78
N LEU A 94 13.25 -8.07 5.03
CA LEU A 94 12.14 -7.86 4.10
C LEU A 94 11.49 -6.47 4.25
N ALA A 95 11.90 -5.67 5.24
CA ALA A 95 11.27 -4.39 5.53
C ALA A 95 11.32 -3.41 4.35
N GLU A 96 12.41 -3.45 3.58
CA GLU A 96 12.62 -2.62 2.41
C GLU A 96 11.81 -3.10 1.20
N ASP A 97 11.55 -4.41 1.11
CA ASP A 97 10.70 -5.02 0.08
C ASP A 97 9.20 -4.70 0.28
N TYR A 98 8.80 -4.21 1.46
CA TYR A 98 7.43 -3.74 1.74
C TYR A 98 7.20 -2.24 1.42
N ILE A 99 8.06 -1.64 0.60
CA ILE A 99 7.98 -0.24 0.19
C ILE A 99 7.42 -0.13 -1.23
N LEU A 100 6.31 0.58 -1.38
CA LEU A 100 5.75 1.00 -2.66
C LEU A 100 6.30 2.38 -3.00
N LYS A 101 6.80 2.58 -4.21
CA LYS A 101 7.30 3.88 -4.68
C LYS A 101 6.25 4.55 -5.56
N LYS A 102 6.10 5.87 -5.43
CA LYS A 102 5.25 6.66 -6.32
C LYS A 102 5.85 6.62 -7.72
N GLU A 103 5.00 6.39 -8.73
CA GLU A 103 5.35 6.51 -10.14
C GLU A 103 5.38 7.97 -10.60
#